data_AF-A0BXY4-F1
#
_entry.id   AF-A0BXY4-F1
#
_cell.length_a   1.000
_cell.length_b   1.000
_cell.length_c   1.000
_cell.angle_alpha   90.00
_cell.angle_beta   90.00
_cell.angle_gamma   90.00
#
_symmetry.space_group_name_H-M   'P 1'
#
loop_
_entity.id
_entity.type
_entity.pdbx_description
1 polymer ?
#
loop_
_entity_poly.entity_id
_entity_poly.type
_entity_poly.pdbx_seq_one_letter_code
_entity_poly.pdbx_strand_id
1 'polypeptide(L)'
;MELVDFVVQALIKRILIIPFLLYVETEKSNDQQQINIISIDIPFEELKILFLNEDSNLESTSEQIALKSVQFQEIRIQFINIRNQCKFSFHNESLKLVNVLVFNFIKFVHIIQQFTLKTMRYMILFALIMLVVSEDIKCPADMDTTVSCTKEYSPVCGYSSEDYQQGTFENSCFGCRAKNVVYYKPEPCLVYSAPPPGTSTSTNTNSNSSTSSSTSSIHKCDTPKIENAICPEQFKQTCGLFNSKIQCIKAPCGQVFTNECFACANENVDTYFFGNCDELPKEDTNQTPETDYIKCSDPRPEMCDMLYTDTCAFTEFPCYSDSCMKLTGSGCQACSDKTVVGFMKQACSKYSQIFESTAVDGQKDGTDDLADQEVQYQCSLNRPTSCDDNVNEVCASQKCNDTICKKEYSNECQACLDSDTTSYSKGKCDAASSGVLLGVAFIIHLFI
;
A
#
# COMPACT_ATOMS: atom_id res chain seq x y z
N MET A 1 9.53 -9.95 28.04
CA MET A 1 9.38 -9.46 29.42
C MET A 1 10.55 -9.92 30.31
N GLU A 2 11.04 -11.16 30.15
CA GLU A 2 12.15 -11.73 30.96
C GLU A 2 13.51 -11.01 30.86
N LEU A 3 13.86 -10.44 29.69
CA LEU A 3 15.13 -9.71 29.53
C LEU A 3 15.17 -8.41 30.35
N VAL A 4 14.01 -7.78 30.54
CA VAL A 4 13.88 -6.52 31.30
C VAL A 4 14.08 -6.78 32.79
N ASP A 5 13.51 -7.86 33.33
CA ASP A 5 13.72 -8.26 34.72
C ASP A 5 15.18 -8.60 35.01
N PHE A 6 15.88 -9.25 34.08
CA PHE A 6 17.30 -9.57 34.23
C PHE A 6 18.19 -8.32 34.29
N VAL A 7 17.94 -7.35 33.39
CA VAL A 7 18.70 -6.08 33.35
C VAL A 7 18.41 -5.21 34.57
N VAL A 8 17.15 -5.16 35.03
CA VAL A 8 16.76 -4.42 36.23
C VAL A 8 17.36 -5.05 37.49
N GLN A 9 17.34 -6.39 37.63
CA GLN A 9 18.02 -7.05 38.74
C GLN A 9 19.53 -6.84 38.73
N ALA A 10 20.18 -6.89 37.56
CA ALA A 10 21.62 -6.66 37.43
C ALA A 10 22.02 -5.22 37.79
N LEU A 11 21.21 -4.23 37.40
CA LEU A 11 21.42 -2.82 37.75
C LEU A 11 21.18 -2.56 39.24
N ILE A 12 20.14 -3.14 39.83
CA ILE A 12 19.89 -3.04 41.28
C ILE A 12 21.04 -3.68 42.07
N LYS A 13 21.56 -4.82 41.62
CA LYS A 13 22.75 -5.47 42.21
C LYS A 13 23.99 -4.57 42.16
N ARG A 14 24.23 -3.88 41.04
CA ARG A 14 25.42 -3.02 40.90
C ARG A 14 25.28 -1.67 41.61
N ILE A 15 24.08 -1.10 41.69
CA ILE A 15 23.84 0.22 42.26
C ILE A 15 23.74 0.16 43.79
N LEU A 16 23.22 -0.92 44.38
CA LEU A 16 23.16 -1.06 45.84
C LEU A 16 24.47 -1.52 46.49
N ILE A 17 25.39 -2.13 45.73
CA ILE A 17 26.66 -2.65 46.25
C ILE A 17 27.75 -1.56 46.33
N ILE A 18 27.54 -0.38 45.73
CA ILE A 18 28.54 0.70 45.69
C ILE A 18 27.81 2.01 46.08
N PRO A 19 27.89 2.56 47.33
CA PRO A 19 28.91 2.40 48.38
C PRO A 19 28.35 2.31 49.83
N PHE A 20 28.71 1.27 50.58
CA PHE A 20 28.72 1.31 52.05
C PHE A 20 30.07 0.84 52.60
N LEU A 21 31.15 1.47 52.11
CA LEU A 21 32.43 1.45 52.81
C LEU A 21 32.42 2.62 53.80
N LEU A 22 31.94 2.36 55.01
CA LEU A 22 32.08 3.28 56.15
C LEU A 22 33.56 3.30 56.56
N TYR A 23 34.23 4.41 56.26
CA TYR A 23 35.59 4.68 56.74
C TYR A 23 35.51 5.05 58.23
N VAL A 24 36.05 4.20 59.11
CA VAL A 24 36.18 4.49 60.54
C VAL A 24 37.64 4.81 60.82
N GLU A 25 37.95 6.09 60.97
CA GLU A 25 39.28 6.55 61.39
C GLU A 25 39.33 6.51 62.92
N THR A 26 40.13 5.61 63.49
CA THR A 26 40.43 5.64 64.92
C THR A 26 41.72 6.39 65.15
N GLU A 27 41.66 7.57 65.75
CA GLU A 27 42.85 8.26 66.26
C GLU A 27 43.52 7.41 67.35
N LYS A 28 44.79 7.05 67.18
CA LYS A 28 45.73 7.05 68.30
C LYS A 28 47.21 7.13 67.90
N SER A 29 47.85 8.15 68.49
CA SER A 29 49.22 8.26 68.98
C SER A 29 50.21 7.14 68.63
N ASN A 30 51.22 7.54 67.84
CA ASN A 30 52.56 6.99 67.63
C ASN A 30 52.80 5.48 67.66
N ASP A 31 53.36 5.05 66.53
CA ASP A 31 54.04 3.80 66.19
C ASP A 31 53.16 2.60 65.75
N GLN A 32 53.27 2.35 64.43
CA GLN A 32 52.77 1.24 63.61
C GLN A 32 51.26 1.23 63.25
N GLN A 33 50.96 1.68 62.02
CA GLN A 33 49.67 1.48 61.36
C GLN A 33 49.50 0.04 60.87
N GLN A 34 48.51 -0.68 61.40
CA GLN A 34 47.86 -1.80 60.70
C GLN A 34 46.45 -1.38 60.31
N ILE A 35 46.12 -1.51 59.02
CA ILE A 35 44.79 -1.23 58.48
C ILE A 35 43.94 -2.48 58.68
N ASN A 36 42.95 -2.43 59.57
CA ASN A 36 41.93 -3.47 59.67
C ASN A 36 40.69 -3.03 58.89
N ILE A 37 40.49 -3.64 57.71
CA ILE A 37 39.24 -3.51 56.94
C ILE A 37 38.21 -4.40 57.62
N ILE A 38 37.15 -3.80 58.18
CA ILE A 38 36.01 -4.57 58.67
C ILE A 38 35.09 -4.82 57.47
N SER A 39 35.17 -6.02 56.88
CA SER A 39 34.14 -6.52 55.97
C SER A 39 32.93 -6.90 56.80
N ILE A 40 31.79 -6.24 56.60
CA ILE A 40 30.51 -6.72 57.12
C ILE A 40 29.87 -7.53 55.99
N ASP A 41 30.16 -8.82 55.96
CA ASP A 41 29.42 -9.76 55.12
C ASP A 41 28.05 -9.99 55.75
N ILE A 42 26.99 -9.44 55.15
CA ILE A 42 25.63 -9.80 55.49
C ILE A 42 25.25 -10.99 54.59
N PRO A 43 25.14 -12.23 55.12
CA PRO A 43 24.74 -13.38 54.32
C PRO A 43 23.29 -13.19 53.85
N PHE A 44 23.09 -13.21 52.54
CA PHE A 44 21.81 -12.93 51.88
C PHE A 44 20.82 -14.11 51.92
N GLU A 45 20.97 -15.06 52.85
CA GLU A 45 20.09 -16.24 52.96
C GLU A 45 18.88 -16.02 53.89
N GLU A 46 18.77 -14.90 54.60
CA GLU A 46 17.62 -14.63 55.50
C GLU A 46 16.87 -13.32 55.23
N LEU A 47 16.93 -12.77 54.01
CA LEU A 47 15.97 -11.72 53.62
C LEU A 47 14.65 -12.35 53.13
N LYS A 48 13.92 -13.00 54.04
CA LYS A 48 12.55 -13.48 53.78
C LYS A 48 11.59 -12.29 53.82
N ILE A 49 11.27 -11.73 52.66
CA ILE A 49 10.11 -10.84 52.53
C ILE A 49 8.87 -11.74 52.61
N LEU A 50 8.29 -11.85 53.80
CA LEU A 50 7.01 -12.52 54.04
C LEU A 50 5.88 -11.68 53.43
N PHE A 51 5.39 -12.09 52.26
CA PHE A 51 4.05 -11.71 51.81
C PHE A 51 3.06 -12.69 52.46
N LEU A 52 2.36 -12.24 53.51
CA LEU A 52 1.16 -12.91 53.98
C LEU A 52 0.05 -12.59 52.99
N ASN A 53 -0.43 -13.60 52.26
CA ASN A 53 -1.64 -13.55 51.47
C ASN A 53 -2.57 -14.62 52.03
N GLU A 54 -3.54 -14.21 52.83
CA GLU A 54 -4.63 -15.07 53.34
C GLU A 54 -5.84 -14.93 52.43
N ASP A 55 -6.28 -16.07 51.88
CA ASP A 55 -7.63 -16.43 51.41
C ASP A 55 -8.25 -15.61 50.26
N SER A 56 -8.96 -16.15 49.26
CA SER A 56 -9.83 -17.33 49.20
C SER A 56 -10.27 -17.58 47.74
N ASN A 57 -10.77 -18.80 47.51
CA ASN A 57 -11.54 -19.28 46.34
C ASN A 57 -12.48 -18.26 45.68
N LEU A 58 -12.51 -18.21 44.34
CA LEU A 58 -13.77 -18.29 43.57
C LEU A 58 -13.51 -18.53 42.07
N GLU A 59 -14.15 -19.58 41.54
CA GLU A 59 -14.29 -19.85 40.11
C GLU A 59 -15.30 -18.90 39.43
N SER A 60 -14.96 -18.55 38.19
CA SER A 60 -15.84 -18.22 37.05
C SER A 60 -16.81 -17.03 37.18
N THR A 61 -16.57 -15.95 36.44
CA THR A 61 -17.20 -15.63 35.14
C THR A 61 -16.86 -14.17 34.75
N SER A 62 -17.15 -13.84 33.49
CA SER A 62 -16.68 -12.73 32.67
C SER A 62 -16.83 -11.29 33.19
N GLU A 63 -16.00 -10.43 32.59
CA GLU A 63 -16.09 -8.96 32.43
C GLU A 63 -15.45 -8.02 33.47
N GLN A 64 -14.73 -7.05 32.90
CA GLN A 64 -14.11 -5.84 33.46
C GLN A 64 -12.73 -5.95 34.13
N ILE A 65 -11.69 -5.65 33.33
CA ILE A 65 -10.35 -5.30 33.83
C ILE A 65 -10.42 -3.86 34.37
N ALA A 66 -10.70 -3.74 35.67
CA ALA A 66 -10.44 -2.53 36.43
C ALA A 66 -8.97 -2.53 36.88
N LEU A 67 -8.18 -1.55 36.43
CA LEU A 67 -6.84 -1.28 36.94
C LEU A 67 -6.92 -0.88 38.42
N LYS A 68 -6.71 -1.85 39.33
CA LYS A 68 -6.48 -1.58 40.75
C LYS A 68 -5.10 -0.95 40.93
N SER A 69 -5.08 0.30 41.40
CA SER A 69 -3.88 0.97 41.87
C SER A 69 -3.30 0.21 43.07
N VAL A 70 -2.08 -0.31 42.93
CA VAL A 70 -1.30 -0.84 44.05
C VAL A 70 -0.85 0.35 44.91
N GLN A 71 -1.44 0.51 46.10
CA GLN A 71 -0.90 1.43 47.09
C GLN A 71 0.35 0.80 47.73
N PHE A 72 1.51 1.42 47.48
CA PHE A 72 2.72 1.13 48.23
C PHE A 72 2.51 1.56 49.69
N GLN A 73 2.41 0.58 50.61
CA GLN A 73 2.46 0.85 52.05
C GLN A 73 3.86 1.30 52.46
N GLU A 74 3.89 2.27 53.39
CA GLU A 74 5.10 2.80 54.04
C GLU A 74 6.06 1.68 54.49
N ILE A 75 7.26 1.66 53.92
CA ILE A 75 8.38 0.92 54.49
C ILE A 75 8.88 1.71 55.72
N ARG A 76 8.37 1.36 56.91
CA ARG A 76 8.97 1.80 58.17
C ARG A 76 10.26 1.03 58.42
N ILE A 77 11.40 1.62 58.07
CA ILE A 77 12.71 1.16 58.50
C ILE A 77 12.79 1.37 60.02
N GLN A 78 12.54 0.32 60.80
CA GLN A 78 12.83 0.35 62.23
C GLN A 78 14.35 0.21 62.42
N PHE A 79 15.00 1.29 62.83
CA PHE A 79 16.36 1.23 63.35
C PHE A 79 16.33 0.43 64.66
N ILE A 80 16.78 -0.83 64.61
CA ILE A 80 17.05 -1.62 65.80
C ILE A 80 18.16 -0.91 66.57
N ASN A 81 17.80 -0.42 67.74
CA ASN A 81 18.64 0.33 68.66
C ASN A 81 19.62 -0.61 69.37
N ILE A 82 20.74 -0.93 68.71
CA ILE A 82 21.88 -1.61 69.35
C ILE A 82 22.62 -0.57 70.20
N ARG A 83 22.10 -0.24 71.38
CA ARG A 83 22.67 0.82 72.23
C ARG A 83 23.59 0.36 73.36
N ASN A 84 23.79 -0.93 73.55
CA ASN A 84 24.54 -1.39 74.72
C ASN A 84 25.84 -2.05 74.29
N GLN A 85 26.91 -1.23 74.16
CA GLN A 85 28.29 -1.50 74.61
C GLN A 85 29.38 -0.69 73.89
N CYS A 86 29.05 0.15 72.90
CA CYS A 86 30.06 1.04 72.29
C CYS A 86 29.70 2.52 72.49
N LYS A 87 30.48 3.20 73.34
CA LYS A 87 30.39 4.64 73.60
C LYS A 87 31.07 5.40 72.45
N PHE A 88 30.50 5.34 71.26
CA PHE A 88 30.96 6.14 70.13
C PHE A 88 30.46 7.58 70.29
N SER A 89 31.38 8.50 70.59
CA SER A 89 31.13 9.93 70.53
C SER A 89 31.20 10.36 69.06
N PHE A 90 30.11 10.18 68.32
CA PHE A 90 30.01 10.78 66.99
C PHE A 90 29.97 12.30 67.14
N HIS A 91 30.97 12.98 66.57
CA HIS A 91 30.94 14.43 66.45
C HIS A 91 29.70 14.84 65.66
N ASN A 92 28.95 15.81 66.18
CA ASN A 92 27.69 16.32 65.63
C ASN A 92 27.78 16.76 64.15
N GLU A 93 28.99 17.04 63.67
CA GLU A 93 29.32 17.38 62.28
C GLU A 93 29.09 16.21 61.33
N SER A 94 29.47 14.98 61.69
CA SER A 94 29.34 13.79 60.83
C SER A 94 27.88 13.42 60.60
N LEU A 95 27.01 13.64 61.60
CA LEU A 95 25.58 13.36 61.50
C LEU A 95 24.88 14.30 60.49
N LYS A 96 25.35 15.56 60.39
CA LYS A 96 24.85 16.51 59.38
C LYS A 96 25.21 16.05 57.97
N LEU A 97 26.43 15.55 57.76
CA LEU A 97 26.87 15.04 56.47
C LEU A 97 26.03 13.83 56.04
N VAL A 98 25.79 12.88 56.95
CA VAL A 98 24.96 11.70 56.67
C VAL A 98 23.54 12.11 56.32
N ASN A 99 22.93 13.05 57.05
CA ASN A 99 21.58 13.51 56.74
C ASN A 99 21.49 14.22 55.38
N VAL A 100 22.51 15.01 55.00
CA VAL A 100 22.57 15.64 53.67
C VAL A 100 22.72 14.60 52.56
N LEU A 101 23.57 13.59 52.76
CA LEU A 101 23.77 12.51 51.78
C LEU A 101 22.51 11.65 51.63
N VAL A 102 21.86 11.28 52.74
CA VAL A 102 20.61 10.51 52.72
C VAL A 102 19.50 11.32 52.04
N PHE A 103 19.36 12.61 52.35
CA PHE A 103 18.34 13.46 51.73
C PHE A 103 18.58 13.65 50.23
N ASN A 104 19.83 13.85 49.80
CA ASN A 104 20.18 13.94 48.38
C ASN A 104 19.97 12.60 47.67
N PHE A 105 20.25 11.47 48.34
CA PHE A 105 19.99 10.14 47.79
C PHE A 105 18.50 9.87 47.62
N ILE A 106 17.65 10.21 48.60
CA ILE A 106 16.19 10.08 48.49
C ILE A 106 15.65 10.93 47.34
N LYS A 107 16.12 12.18 47.19
CA LYS A 107 15.77 13.03 46.05
C LYS A 107 16.20 12.41 44.72
N PHE A 108 17.41 11.85 44.65
CA PHE A 108 17.92 11.19 43.45
C PHE A 108 17.09 9.95 43.08
N VAL A 109 16.76 9.09 44.05
CA VAL A 109 15.89 7.92 43.84
C VAL A 109 14.50 8.35 43.37
N HIS A 110 13.92 9.40 43.96
CA HIS A 110 12.63 9.92 43.53
C HIS A 110 12.69 10.51 42.11
N ILE A 111 13.78 11.17 41.72
CA ILE A 111 13.99 11.66 40.35
C ILE A 111 14.10 10.48 39.37
N ILE A 112 14.84 9.43 39.73
CA ILE A 112 14.94 8.21 38.90
C ILE A 112 13.58 7.53 38.76
N GLN A 113 12.80 7.39 39.83
CA GLN A 113 11.46 6.79 39.75
C GLN A 113 10.51 7.60 38.86
N GLN A 114 10.54 8.94 38.97
CA GLN A 114 9.74 9.81 38.09
C GLN A 114 10.22 9.70 36.64
N PHE A 115 11.52 9.56 36.41
CA PHE A 115 12.08 9.38 35.08
C PHE A 115 11.68 8.03 34.47
N THR A 116 11.81 6.92 35.21
CA THR A 116 11.46 5.58 34.74
C THR A 116 9.96 5.42 34.48
N LEU A 117 9.10 6.01 35.31
CA LEU A 117 7.65 5.96 35.08
C LEU A 117 7.23 6.77 33.85
N LYS A 118 7.88 7.91 33.62
CA LYS A 118 7.62 8.77 32.46
C LYS A 118 8.17 8.13 31.18
N THR A 119 9.37 7.55 31.21
CA THR A 119 9.94 6.83 30.05
C THR A 119 9.17 5.56 29.73
N MET A 120 8.68 4.79 30.72
CA MET A 120 7.82 3.62 30.44
C MET A 120 6.52 4.03 29.73
N ARG A 121 5.88 5.14 30.11
CA ARG A 121 4.70 5.65 29.40
C ARG A 121 5.01 6.00 27.94
N TYR A 122 6.14 6.65 27.68
CA TYR A 122 6.55 6.95 26.29
C TYR A 122 6.90 5.69 25.49
N MET A 123 7.55 4.70 26.09
CA MET A 123 7.87 3.44 25.42
C MET A 123 6.62 2.64 25.05
N ILE A 124 5.59 2.62 25.91
CA ILE A 124 4.30 1.98 25.60
C ILE A 124 3.59 2.72 24.46
N LEU A 125 3.60 4.06 24.49
CA LEU A 125 2.97 4.88 23.45
C LEU A 125 3.68 4.72 22.10
N PHE A 126 5.01 4.65 22.10
CA PHE A 126 5.81 4.38 20.91
C PHE A 126 5.57 2.96 20.37
N ALA A 127 5.50 1.94 21.24
CA ALA A 127 5.16 0.57 20.84
C ALA A 127 3.75 0.48 20.24
N LEU A 128 2.78 1.20 20.79
CA LEU A 128 1.42 1.27 20.23
C LEU A 128 1.38 2.00 18.89
N ILE A 129 2.15 3.09 18.71
CA ILE A 129 2.24 3.78 17.42
C ILE A 129 2.88 2.87 16.36
N MET A 130 3.94 2.15 16.72
CA MET A 130 4.58 1.18 15.82
C MET A 130 3.67 0.00 15.46
N LEU A 131 2.72 -0.37 16.31
CA LEU A 131 1.70 -1.39 16.02
C LEU A 131 0.59 -0.92 15.05
N VAL A 132 0.46 0.40 14.80
CA VAL A 132 -0.61 0.97 13.96
C VAL A 132 -0.13 1.24 12.52
N VAL A 133 1.15 1.03 12.21
CA VAL A 133 1.62 1.09 10.82
C VAL A 133 1.11 -0.16 10.11
N SER A 134 -0.02 -0.05 9.41
CA SER A 134 -0.54 -1.10 8.55
C SER A 134 0.48 -1.31 7.43
N GLU A 135 1.29 -2.35 7.54
CA GLU A 135 2.20 -2.74 6.46
C GLU A 135 1.37 -3.19 5.26
N ASP A 136 1.64 -2.60 4.10
CA ASP A 136 1.08 -3.06 2.84
C ASP A 136 1.47 -4.52 2.61
N ILE A 137 0.48 -5.40 2.44
CA ILE A 137 0.73 -6.83 2.30
C ILE A 137 1.07 -7.10 0.84
N LYS A 138 2.36 -7.34 0.56
CA LYS A 138 2.84 -7.67 -0.79
C LYS A 138 2.32 -9.02 -1.24
N CYS A 139 1.87 -9.09 -2.49
CA CYS A 139 1.50 -10.35 -3.12
C CYS A 139 2.76 -11.19 -3.40
N PRO A 140 2.68 -12.52 -3.25
CA PRO A 140 3.79 -13.40 -3.64
C PRO A 140 4.01 -13.29 -5.16
N ALA A 141 5.26 -13.12 -5.58
CA ALA A 141 5.61 -12.96 -7.00
C ALA A 141 5.23 -14.19 -7.84
N ASP A 142 5.28 -15.38 -7.23
CA ASP A 142 5.03 -16.67 -7.89
C ASP A 142 3.71 -17.29 -7.42
N MET A 143 2.60 -16.53 -7.53
CA MET A 143 1.29 -17.09 -7.18
C MET A 143 0.84 -18.09 -8.25
N ASP A 144 0.81 -19.38 -7.88
CA ASP A 144 0.40 -20.46 -8.79
C ASP A 144 -1.08 -20.31 -9.20
N THR A 145 -1.29 -20.01 -10.48
CA THR A 145 -2.63 -19.84 -11.05
C THR A 145 -3.46 -21.13 -11.09
N THR A 146 -2.86 -22.30 -10.84
CA THR A 146 -3.60 -23.56 -10.76
C THR A 146 -4.32 -23.75 -9.42
N VAL A 147 -3.89 -23.05 -8.36
CA VAL A 147 -4.50 -23.14 -7.04
C VAL A 147 -5.81 -22.37 -7.02
N SER A 148 -6.92 -23.06 -6.72
CA SER A 148 -8.24 -22.43 -6.61
C SER A 148 -8.32 -21.57 -5.33
N CYS A 149 -8.71 -20.31 -5.46
CA CYS A 149 -8.99 -19.44 -4.31
C CYS A 149 -10.22 -19.94 -3.54
N THR A 150 -10.20 -19.83 -2.21
CA THR A 150 -11.38 -20.10 -1.39
C THR A 150 -12.46 -19.07 -1.68
N LYS A 151 -13.74 -19.46 -1.57
CA LYS A 151 -14.90 -18.56 -1.75
C LYS A 151 -15.28 -17.82 -0.46
N GLU A 152 -14.34 -17.71 0.48
CA GLU A 152 -14.57 -16.94 1.70
C GLU A 152 -14.48 -15.45 1.38
N TYR A 153 -15.52 -14.71 1.74
CA TYR A 153 -15.63 -13.29 1.46
C TYR A 153 -14.92 -12.49 2.55
N SER A 154 -13.76 -11.92 2.20
CA SER A 154 -12.93 -11.09 3.08
C SER A 154 -12.28 -10.00 2.22
N PRO A 155 -13.05 -8.96 1.84
CA PRO A 155 -12.69 -8.10 0.73
C PRO A 155 -11.39 -7.33 0.96
N VAL A 156 -10.63 -7.14 -0.12
CA VAL A 156 -9.35 -6.42 -0.11
C VAL A 156 -9.31 -5.37 -1.22
N CYS A 157 -8.49 -4.35 -1.05
CA CYS A 157 -8.22 -3.34 -2.07
C CYS A 157 -6.85 -3.60 -2.67
N GLY A 158 -6.79 -3.91 -3.98
CA GLY A 158 -5.53 -4.19 -4.68
C GLY A 158 -4.93 -2.93 -5.31
N TYR A 159 -3.60 -2.83 -5.26
CA TYR A 159 -2.83 -1.71 -5.79
C TYR A 159 -1.73 -2.20 -6.73
N SER A 160 -1.41 -1.39 -7.74
CA SER A 160 -0.29 -1.63 -8.64
C SER A 160 1.06 -1.19 -8.05
N SER A 161 2.15 -1.45 -8.78
CA SER A 161 3.50 -0.96 -8.42
C SER A 161 3.59 0.57 -8.37
N GLU A 162 2.69 1.27 -9.05
CA GLU A 162 2.62 2.73 -9.13
C GLU A 162 1.59 3.31 -8.14
N ASP A 163 1.14 2.52 -7.15
CA ASP A 163 0.12 2.88 -6.16
C ASP A 163 -1.27 3.20 -6.73
N TYR A 164 -1.53 2.88 -8.00
CA TYR A 164 -2.87 2.98 -8.58
C TYR A 164 -3.79 1.87 -8.06
N GLN A 165 -4.92 2.28 -7.48
CA GLN A 165 -5.99 1.41 -7.04
C GLN A 165 -6.59 0.63 -8.23
N GLN A 166 -6.50 -0.70 -8.19
CA GLN A 166 -7.02 -1.58 -9.25
C GLN A 166 -8.48 -1.98 -8.99
N GLY A 167 -8.92 -2.04 -7.73
CA GLY A 167 -10.29 -2.35 -7.37
C GLY A 167 -10.43 -3.19 -6.10
N THR A 168 -11.69 -3.40 -5.70
CA THR A 168 -12.06 -4.27 -4.57
C THR A 168 -12.21 -5.70 -5.05
N PHE A 169 -11.57 -6.65 -4.37
CA PHE A 169 -11.63 -8.07 -4.67
C PHE A 169 -12.30 -8.83 -3.53
N GLU A 170 -12.92 -9.99 -3.83
CA GLU A 170 -13.64 -10.80 -2.84
C GLU A 170 -12.76 -11.24 -1.65
N ASN A 171 -11.49 -11.55 -1.92
CA ASN A 171 -10.47 -11.83 -0.92
C ASN A 171 -9.05 -11.60 -1.46
N SER A 172 -8.06 -11.72 -0.57
CA SER A 172 -6.63 -11.54 -0.88
C SER A 172 -6.15 -12.45 -2.01
N CYS A 173 -6.68 -13.67 -2.10
CA CYS A 173 -6.29 -14.59 -3.17
C CYS A 173 -6.75 -14.09 -4.54
N PHE A 174 -7.99 -13.62 -4.67
CA PHE A 174 -8.46 -12.99 -5.91
C PHE A 174 -7.72 -11.69 -6.21
N GLY A 175 -7.43 -10.87 -5.20
CA GLY A 175 -6.67 -9.64 -5.34
C GLY A 175 -5.27 -9.89 -5.91
N CYS A 176 -4.49 -10.79 -5.31
CA CYS A 176 -3.14 -11.09 -5.79
C CYS A 176 -3.07 -11.84 -7.13
N ARG A 177 -4.18 -12.44 -7.59
CA ARG A 177 -4.26 -13.03 -8.94
C ARG A 177 -4.68 -12.03 -10.02
N ALA A 178 -5.19 -10.87 -9.63
CA ALA A 178 -5.56 -9.85 -10.59
C ALA A 178 -4.32 -9.30 -11.29
N LYS A 179 -4.45 -9.05 -12.59
CA LYS A 179 -3.35 -8.52 -13.40
C LYS A 179 -2.95 -7.15 -12.83
N ASN A 180 -1.65 -6.93 -12.68
CA ASN A 180 -1.06 -5.68 -12.18
C ASN A 180 -1.29 -5.36 -10.69
N VAL A 181 -1.82 -6.27 -9.87
CA VAL A 181 -1.86 -6.08 -8.41
C VAL A 181 -0.55 -6.57 -7.80
N VAL A 182 0.19 -5.68 -7.13
CA VAL A 182 1.49 -5.96 -6.49
C VAL A 182 1.36 -6.11 -4.98
N TYR A 183 0.42 -5.38 -4.37
CA TYR A 183 0.11 -5.48 -2.95
C TYR A 183 -1.36 -5.16 -2.71
N TYR A 184 -1.86 -5.50 -1.51
CA TYR A 184 -3.25 -5.21 -1.13
C TYR A 184 -3.38 -4.72 0.31
N LYS A 185 -4.49 -4.04 0.59
CA LYS A 185 -4.93 -3.66 1.94
C LYS A 185 -6.15 -4.51 2.36
N PRO A 186 -6.24 -4.95 3.64
CA PRO A 186 -7.29 -5.82 4.14
C PRO A 186 -8.62 -5.07 4.40
N GLU A 187 -9.02 -4.24 3.45
CA GLU A 187 -10.24 -3.46 3.46
C GLU A 187 -10.71 -3.24 2.02
N PRO A 188 -12.01 -3.14 1.74
CA PRO A 188 -12.49 -2.81 0.40
C PRO A 188 -12.00 -1.42 0.00
N CYS A 189 -11.82 -1.20 -1.30
CA CYS A 189 -11.42 0.11 -1.77
C CYS A 189 -12.48 1.16 -1.45
N LEU A 190 -12.01 2.33 -1.02
CA LEU A 190 -12.85 3.50 -0.89
C LEU A 190 -13.26 3.94 -2.30
N VAL A 191 -14.53 3.71 -2.65
CA VAL A 191 -15.12 4.33 -3.83
C VAL A 191 -15.19 5.81 -3.49
N TYR A 192 -14.21 6.59 -3.94
CA TYR A 192 -14.35 8.04 -3.96
C TYR A 192 -15.47 8.33 -4.94
N SER A 193 -16.69 8.43 -4.41
CA SER A 193 -17.80 9.05 -5.11
C SER A 193 -17.27 10.38 -5.63
N ALA A 194 -17.17 10.52 -6.96
CA ALA A 194 -16.79 11.79 -7.55
C ALA A 194 -17.62 12.88 -6.86
N PRO A 195 -16.98 13.97 -6.38
CA PRO A 195 -17.69 14.99 -5.65
C PRO A 195 -18.92 15.42 -6.48
N PRO A 196 -20.11 15.53 -5.87
CA PRO A 196 -21.31 15.91 -6.60
C PRO A 196 -21.00 17.20 -7.37
N PRO A 197 -21.33 17.27 -8.68
CA PRO A 197 -21.03 18.45 -9.49
C PRO A 197 -21.63 19.66 -8.79
N GLY A 198 -20.75 20.59 -8.41
CA GLY A 198 -21.07 21.66 -7.48
C GLY A 198 -22.32 22.43 -7.89
N THR A 199 -23.21 22.61 -6.93
CA THR A 199 -24.34 23.53 -7.00
C THR A 199 -23.82 24.95 -7.20
N SER A 200 -23.65 25.37 -8.45
CA SER A 200 -23.26 26.73 -8.81
C SER A 200 -24.44 27.67 -8.58
N THR A 201 -24.39 28.40 -7.47
CA THR A 201 -25.26 29.55 -7.19
C THR A 201 -25.04 30.60 -8.28
N SER A 202 -26.09 30.79 -9.09
CA SER A 202 -26.18 31.76 -10.18
C SER A 202 -26.08 33.20 -9.67
N THR A 203 -24.92 33.83 -9.88
CA THR A 203 -24.82 35.29 -9.88
C THR A 203 -25.11 35.79 -11.30
N ASN A 204 -26.29 36.39 -11.45
CA ASN A 204 -26.77 36.99 -12.70
C ASN A 204 -25.73 37.95 -13.29
N THR A 205 -25.11 37.55 -14.39
CA THR A 205 -24.41 38.47 -15.29
C THR A 205 -24.99 38.28 -16.69
N ASN A 206 -25.76 39.27 -17.12
CA ASN A 206 -26.21 39.40 -18.50
C ASN A 206 -25.00 39.43 -19.42
N SER A 207 -24.80 38.37 -20.18
CA SER A 207 -23.91 38.35 -21.34
C SER A 207 -24.57 37.52 -22.42
N ASN A 208 -25.14 38.23 -23.39
CA ASN A 208 -25.45 37.70 -24.71
C ASN A 208 -24.13 37.25 -25.34
N SER A 209 -23.84 35.96 -25.24
CA SER A 209 -22.80 35.30 -26.02
C SER A 209 -23.23 33.87 -26.29
N SER A 210 -23.89 33.73 -27.44
CA SER A 210 -24.21 32.50 -28.12
C SER A 210 -22.99 31.57 -28.26
N THR A 211 -23.27 30.27 -28.23
CA THR A 211 -22.40 29.11 -28.51
C THR A 211 -21.74 28.47 -27.28
N SER A 212 -22.56 27.96 -26.35
CA SER A 212 -22.11 26.91 -25.42
C SER A 212 -22.14 25.56 -26.17
N SER A 213 -20.96 25.09 -26.57
CA SER A 213 -20.73 23.74 -27.09
C SER A 213 -21.04 22.73 -25.98
N SER A 214 -22.31 22.35 -25.88
CA SER A 214 -22.78 21.29 -24.99
C SER A 214 -22.36 19.96 -25.63
N THR A 215 -21.53 19.19 -24.94
CA THR A 215 -21.16 17.84 -25.34
C THR A 215 -22.43 16.98 -25.36
N SER A 216 -22.90 16.67 -26.55
CA SER A 216 -24.13 15.91 -26.78
C SER A 216 -23.88 14.42 -26.49
N SER A 217 -24.25 13.98 -25.30
CA SER A 217 -24.28 12.55 -24.97
C SER A 217 -25.33 11.83 -25.80
N ILE A 218 -25.01 10.62 -26.29
CA ILE A 218 -25.98 9.73 -26.96
C ILE A 218 -26.81 9.00 -25.90
N HIS A 219 -28.13 9.00 -26.07
CA HIS A 219 -29.10 8.36 -25.19
C HIS A 219 -29.81 7.22 -25.92
N LYS A 220 -30.12 6.13 -25.23
CA LYS A 220 -30.90 5.01 -25.78
C LYS A 220 -32.39 5.23 -25.57
N CYS A 221 -33.21 4.84 -26.54
CA CYS A 221 -34.67 4.85 -26.39
C CYS A 221 -35.11 3.63 -25.56
N ASP A 222 -35.24 3.81 -24.25
CA ASP A 222 -35.60 2.72 -23.33
C ASP A 222 -37.12 2.47 -23.24
N THR A 223 -37.94 3.37 -23.77
CA THR A 223 -39.40 3.23 -23.73
C THR A 223 -39.91 2.28 -24.82
N PRO A 224 -40.92 1.43 -24.52
CA PRO A 224 -41.54 0.59 -25.54
C PRO A 224 -42.12 1.46 -26.65
N LYS A 225 -41.83 1.09 -27.90
CA LYS A 225 -42.30 1.77 -29.10
C LYS A 225 -43.81 1.57 -29.24
N ILE A 226 -44.59 2.59 -28.87
CA ILE A 226 -46.05 2.59 -28.97
C ILE A 226 -46.43 3.35 -30.24
N GLU A 227 -47.15 2.67 -31.14
CA GLU A 227 -47.85 3.35 -32.24
C GLU A 227 -48.82 4.36 -31.64
N ASN A 228 -48.59 5.66 -31.88
CA ASN A 228 -49.32 6.80 -31.30
C ASN A 228 -48.93 7.20 -29.87
N ALA A 229 -47.63 7.21 -29.55
CA ALA A 229 -47.15 7.83 -28.32
C ALA A 229 -47.63 9.30 -28.19
N ILE A 230 -48.22 9.64 -27.04
CA ILE A 230 -48.61 11.01 -26.71
C ILE A 230 -47.36 11.73 -26.19
N CYS A 231 -46.74 12.55 -27.03
CA CYS A 231 -45.55 13.29 -26.67
C CYS A 231 -45.88 14.72 -26.20
N PRO A 232 -45.19 15.23 -25.16
CA PRO A 232 -45.38 16.62 -24.73
C PRO A 232 -44.89 17.59 -25.82
N GLU A 233 -45.51 18.76 -25.92
CA GLU A 233 -45.20 19.80 -26.91
C GLU A 233 -43.95 20.62 -26.55
N GLN A 234 -43.02 20.05 -25.78
CA GLN A 234 -41.77 20.72 -25.43
C GLN A 234 -40.82 20.68 -26.62
N PHE A 235 -40.37 21.84 -27.09
CA PHE A 235 -39.41 21.94 -28.18
C PHE A 235 -37.99 21.76 -27.65
N LYS A 236 -37.36 20.63 -27.97
CA LYS A 236 -35.97 20.32 -27.64
C LYS A 236 -35.37 19.50 -28.77
N GLN A 237 -34.92 20.19 -29.81
CA GLN A 237 -34.45 19.56 -31.05
C GLN A 237 -33.52 18.37 -30.77
N THR A 238 -33.85 17.24 -31.36
CA THR A 238 -33.20 15.95 -31.09
C THR A 238 -32.93 15.25 -32.41
N CYS A 239 -31.71 14.77 -32.62
CA CYS A 239 -31.42 13.86 -33.72
C CYS A 239 -31.64 12.42 -33.25
N GLY A 240 -32.59 11.73 -33.87
CA GLY A 240 -32.81 10.29 -33.68
C GLY A 240 -31.99 9.50 -34.70
N LEU A 241 -31.08 8.66 -34.22
CA LEU A 241 -30.26 7.78 -35.03
C LEU A 241 -31.03 6.50 -35.35
N PHE A 242 -31.04 6.13 -36.64
CA PHE A 242 -31.78 4.97 -37.08
C PHE A 242 -31.15 3.66 -36.57
N ASN A 243 -32.01 2.68 -36.30
CA ASN A 243 -31.61 1.33 -35.95
C ASN A 243 -31.03 0.58 -37.16
N SER A 244 -30.45 -0.59 -36.90
CA SER A 244 -29.81 -1.43 -37.93
C SER A 244 -30.74 -1.99 -39.00
N LYS A 245 -32.08 -1.84 -38.87
CA LYS A 245 -33.04 -2.27 -39.90
C LYS A 245 -33.03 -1.32 -41.11
N ILE A 246 -32.61 -0.07 -40.94
CA ILE A 246 -32.46 0.89 -42.04
C ILE A 246 -31.03 0.84 -42.55
N GLN A 247 -30.85 0.46 -43.82
CA GLN A 247 -29.55 0.58 -44.49
C GLN A 247 -29.27 2.06 -44.80
N CYS A 248 -28.36 2.65 -44.05
CA CYS A 248 -27.92 4.01 -44.30
C CYS A 248 -27.00 4.08 -45.53
N ILE A 249 -27.48 4.70 -46.61
CA ILE A 249 -26.72 4.86 -47.85
C ILE A 249 -25.79 6.09 -47.76
N LYS A 250 -26.17 7.12 -46.99
CA LYS A 250 -25.43 8.38 -46.86
C LYS A 250 -25.63 8.99 -45.47
N ALA A 251 -24.54 9.41 -44.83
CA ALA A 251 -24.57 10.08 -43.53
C ALA A 251 -25.14 11.51 -43.60
N PRO A 252 -25.73 12.04 -42.51
CA PRO A 252 -25.94 11.38 -41.20
C PRO A 252 -27.10 10.36 -41.24
N CYS A 253 -26.92 9.24 -40.54
CA CYS A 253 -27.88 8.13 -40.49
C CYS A 253 -28.96 8.37 -39.43
N GLY A 254 -29.66 9.50 -39.54
CA GLY A 254 -30.67 9.91 -38.58
C GLY A 254 -31.63 10.95 -39.12
N GLN A 255 -32.62 11.29 -38.31
CA GLN A 255 -33.62 12.31 -38.61
C GLN A 255 -33.77 13.26 -37.42
N VAL A 256 -34.01 14.53 -37.72
CA VAL A 256 -34.30 15.55 -36.71
C VAL A 256 -35.75 15.44 -36.26
N PHE A 257 -35.95 15.43 -34.94
CA PHE A 257 -37.25 15.41 -34.27
C PHE A 257 -37.39 16.62 -33.34
N THR A 258 -38.64 16.98 -33.04
CA THR A 258 -38.99 18.10 -32.16
C THR A 258 -38.46 17.92 -30.73
N ASN A 259 -38.48 16.69 -30.23
CA ASN A 259 -37.95 16.28 -28.93
C ASN A 259 -37.64 14.78 -28.89
N GLU A 260 -37.05 14.34 -27.78
CA GLU A 260 -36.67 12.95 -27.50
C GLU A 260 -37.85 11.98 -27.54
N CYS A 261 -39.05 12.42 -27.14
CA CYS A 261 -40.23 11.57 -27.19
C CYS A 261 -40.63 11.29 -28.64
N PHE A 262 -40.67 12.30 -29.50
CA PHE A 262 -40.95 12.11 -30.92
C PHE A 262 -39.87 11.27 -31.63
N ALA A 263 -38.61 11.40 -31.21
CA ALA A 263 -37.54 10.54 -31.70
C ALA A 263 -37.76 9.08 -31.30
N CYS A 264 -37.96 8.80 -30.01
CA CYS A 264 -38.12 7.43 -29.50
C CYS A 264 -39.46 6.77 -29.84
N ALA A 265 -40.49 7.55 -30.16
CA ALA A 265 -41.77 7.05 -30.67
C ALA A 265 -41.63 6.49 -32.10
N ASN A 266 -40.60 6.88 -32.85
CA ASN A 266 -40.36 6.35 -34.19
C ASN A 266 -39.76 4.94 -34.10
N GLU A 267 -40.41 3.97 -34.74
CA GLU A 267 -39.97 2.58 -34.73
C GLU A 267 -38.56 2.37 -35.29
N ASN A 268 -38.13 3.29 -36.15
CA ASN A 268 -36.85 3.23 -36.83
C ASN A 268 -35.70 3.86 -36.04
N VAL A 269 -35.96 4.58 -34.95
CA VAL A 269 -34.91 5.20 -34.12
C VAL A 269 -34.50 4.25 -33.00
N ASP A 270 -33.19 4.10 -32.73
CA ASP A 270 -32.68 3.29 -31.59
C ASP A 270 -32.11 4.17 -30.48
N THR A 271 -31.34 5.18 -30.88
CA THR A 271 -30.66 6.12 -29.99
C THR A 271 -30.91 7.55 -30.47
N TYR A 272 -30.69 8.52 -29.59
CA TYR A 272 -30.84 9.92 -29.92
C TYR A 272 -29.79 10.78 -29.21
N PHE A 273 -29.54 11.98 -29.73
CA PHE A 273 -28.79 13.02 -29.04
C PHE A 273 -29.44 14.38 -29.26
N PHE A 274 -29.26 15.32 -28.34
CA PHE A 274 -29.81 16.66 -28.47
C PHE A 274 -29.02 17.48 -29.49
N GLY A 275 -29.72 18.16 -30.41
CA GLY A 275 -29.12 18.95 -31.49
C GLY A 275 -29.58 18.52 -32.89
N ASN A 276 -28.85 19.00 -33.90
CA ASN A 276 -29.10 18.66 -35.30
C ASN A 276 -28.32 17.40 -35.71
N CYS A 277 -28.81 16.63 -36.68
CA CYS A 277 -28.14 15.42 -37.15
C CYS A 277 -26.80 15.68 -37.87
N ASP A 278 -26.57 16.91 -38.33
CA ASP A 278 -25.28 17.32 -38.89
C ASP A 278 -24.19 17.48 -37.82
N GLU A 279 -24.59 17.59 -36.55
CA GLU A 279 -23.73 17.78 -35.38
C GLU A 279 -23.52 16.45 -34.64
N LEU A 280 -23.16 15.39 -35.37
CA LEU A 280 -22.86 14.10 -34.75
C LEU A 280 -21.86 14.33 -33.60
N PRO A 281 -22.19 13.91 -32.36
CA PRO A 281 -21.27 14.00 -31.25
C PRO A 281 -19.98 13.32 -31.69
N LYS A 282 -18.88 14.07 -31.69
CA LYS A 282 -17.57 13.44 -31.81
C LYS A 282 -17.45 12.57 -30.57
N GLU A 283 -17.28 11.27 -30.78
CA GLU A 283 -17.04 10.29 -29.71
C GLU A 283 -16.00 10.92 -28.76
N ASP A 284 -16.32 11.07 -27.48
CA ASP A 284 -15.44 11.75 -26.53
C ASP A 284 -14.17 10.93 -26.39
N THR A 285 -13.09 11.39 -27.04
CA THR A 285 -11.79 10.72 -27.03
C THR A 285 -11.16 10.67 -25.63
N ASN A 286 -11.74 11.33 -24.63
CA ASN A 286 -11.28 11.28 -23.23
C ASN A 286 -11.99 10.22 -22.38
N GLN A 287 -13.01 9.52 -22.89
CA GLN A 287 -13.54 8.36 -22.18
C GLN A 287 -12.53 7.22 -22.36
N THR A 288 -11.81 6.89 -21.28
CA THR A 288 -10.86 5.78 -21.27
C THR A 288 -11.59 4.55 -21.82
N PRO A 289 -11.16 4.00 -22.97
CA PRO A 289 -11.85 2.85 -23.55
C PRO A 289 -11.95 1.77 -22.48
N GLU A 290 -13.11 1.13 -22.38
CA GLU A 290 -13.31 -0.02 -21.50
C GLU A 290 -12.36 -1.11 -22.01
N THR A 291 -11.13 -1.15 -21.48
CA THR A 291 -10.05 -2.04 -21.94
C THR A 291 -10.13 -3.42 -21.30
N ASP A 292 -11.28 -3.75 -20.72
CA ASP A 292 -11.50 -5.02 -20.10
C ASP A 292 -11.59 -6.11 -21.16
N TYR A 293 -10.57 -6.96 -21.16
CA TYR A 293 -10.57 -8.21 -21.91
C TYR A 293 -11.60 -9.17 -21.31
N ILE A 294 -12.58 -9.57 -22.11
CA ILE A 294 -13.64 -10.48 -21.73
C ILE A 294 -13.36 -11.85 -22.34
N LYS A 295 -13.09 -12.85 -21.50
CA LYS A 295 -12.84 -14.23 -21.94
C LYS A 295 -14.14 -14.92 -22.33
N CYS A 296 -14.16 -15.57 -23.49
CA CYS A 296 -15.28 -16.41 -23.90
C CYS A 296 -15.30 -17.71 -23.08
N SER A 297 -16.45 -18.06 -22.53
CA SER A 297 -16.65 -19.27 -21.72
C SER A 297 -17.67 -20.20 -22.36
N ASP A 298 -17.55 -21.50 -22.12
CA ASP A 298 -18.53 -22.50 -22.56
C ASP A 298 -19.70 -22.60 -21.56
N PRO A 299 -20.95 -22.83 -22.01
CA PRO A 299 -21.34 -23.04 -23.41
C PRO A 299 -21.40 -21.73 -24.20
N ARG A 300 -20.86 -21.75 -25.43
CA ARG A 300 -20.90 -20.60 -26.33
C ARG A 300 -22.32 -20.34 -26.84
N PRO A 301 -22.71 -19.07 -27.02
CA PRO A 301 -24.03 -18.74 -27.54
C PRO A 301 -24.17 -19.19 -28.99
N GLU A 302 -25.26 -19.90 -29.31
CA GLU A 302 -25.62 -20.26 -30.69
C GLU A 302 -26.42 -19.16 -31.39
N MET A 303 -27.05 -18.27 -30.62
CA MET A 303 -27.84 -17.13 -31.11
C MET A 303 -27.42 -15.87 -30.37
N CYS A 304 -27.27 -14.78 -31.13
CA CYS A 304 -26.89 -13.47 -30.60
C CYS A 304 -27.96 -12.44 -30.91
N ASP A 305 -28.10 -11.48 -29.99
CA ASP A 305 -28.90 -10.30 -30.23
C ASP A 305 -28.28 -9.43 -31.33
N MET A 306 -29.12 -8.64 -32.01
CA MET A 306 -28.68 -7.73 -33.08
C MET A 306 -28.12 -6.41 -32.54
N LEU A 307 -27.71 -6.37 -31.27
CA LEU A 307 -27.10 -5.18 -30.69
C LEU A 307 -25.69 -5.05 -31.25
N TYR A 308 -25.47 -4.01 -32.06
CA TYR A 308 -24.19 -3.75 -32.67
C TYR A 308 -23.30 -2.92 -31.73
N THR A 309 -22.19 -3.49 -31.30
CA THR A 309 -21.11 -2.84 -30.55
C THR A 309 -19.80 -3.25 -31.21
N ASP A 310 -19.02 -2.30 -31.71
CA ASP A 310 -17.71 -2.61 -32.30
C ASP A 310 -16.88 -3.41 -31.31
N THR A 311 -16.57 -4.65 -31.68
CA THR A 311 -15.94 -5.61 -30.79
C THR A 311 -14.75 -6.25 -31.49
N CYS A 312 -13.57 -6.13 -30.89
CA CYS A 312 -12.38 -6.81 -31.36
C CYS A 312 -12.26 -8.15 -30.66
N ALA A 313 -12.46 -9.23 -31.41
CA ALA A 313 -12.32 -10.60 -30.95
C ALA A 313 -10.88 -11.09 -31.16
N PHE A 314 -10.39 -11.92 -30.26
CA PHE A 314 -9.05 -12.49 -30.29
C PHE A 314 -9.11 -14.00 -30.44
N THR A 315 -8.38 -14.57 -31.39
CA THR A 315 -8.28 -16.03 -31.56
C THR A 315 -7.26 -16.68 -30.64
N GLU A 316 -6.32 -15.88 -30.11
CA GLU A 316 -5.32 -16.26 -29.13
C GLU A 316 -5.09 -15.08 -28.17
N PHE A 317 -4.61 -15.35 -26.96
CA PHE A 317 -4.32 -14.31 -25.99
C PHE A 317 -3.01 -14.62 -25.24
N PRO A 318 -2.07 -13.67 -25.14
CA PRO A 318 -2.09 -12.32 -25.74
C PRO A 318 -1.96 -12.34 -27.27
N CYS A 319 -2.61 -11.38 -27.95
CA CYS A 319 -2.60 -11.25 -29.42
C CYS A 319 -1.73 -10.05 -29.82
N TYR A 320 -0.68 -10.30 -30.62
CA TYR A 320 0.31 -9.29 -31.01
C TYR A 320 0.31 -8.96 -32.51
N SER A 321 -0.66 -9.47 -33.27
CA SER A 321 -0.70 -9.31 -34.73
C SER A 321 -2.12 -9.16 -35.24
N ASP A 322 -2.29 -8.51 -36.38
CA ASP A 322 -3.60 -8.40 -37.03
C ASP A 322 -4.20 -9.77 -37.38
N SER A 323 -3.37 -10.79 -37.57
CA SER A 323 -3.84 -12.15 -37.88
C SER A 323 -4.59 -12.85 -36.74
N CYS A 324 -4.37 -12.45 -35.48
CA CYS A 324 -5.07 -13.01 -34.33
C CYS A 324 -6.28 -12.17 -33.88
N MET A 325 -6.56 -11.07 -34.58
CA MET A 325 -7.68 -10.18 -34.32
C MET A 325 -8.78 -10.34 -35.36
N LYS A 326 -10.03 -10.22 -34.93
CA LYS A 326 -11.19 -10.27 -35.81
C LYS A 326 -12.21 -9.23 -35.38
N LEU A 327 -12.60 -8.35 -36.29
CA LEU A 327 -13.69 -7.42 -36.04
C LEU A 327 -15.02 -8.18 -36.04
N THR A 328 -15.81 -7.96 -34.99
CA THR A 328 -17.12 -8.58 -34.79
C THR A 328 -18.12 -7.51 -34.37
N GLY A 329 -19.41 -7.74 -34.67
CA GLY A 329 -20.46 -6.77 -34.40
C GLY A 329 -20.94 -6.77 -32.95
N SER A 330 -20.57 -7.76 -32.13
CA SER A 330 -20.86 -7.75 -30.69
C SER A 330 -20.01 -8.77 -29.93
N GLY A 331 -19.94 -8.65 -28.61
CA GLY A 331 -19.32 -9.65 -27.73
C GLY A 331 -19.94 -11.04 -27.85
N CYS A 332 -21.26 -11.11 -28.07
CA CYS A 332 -21.92 -12.39 -28.33
C CYS A 332 -21.43 -13.01 -29.65
N GLN A 333 -21.38 -12.22 -30.73
CA GLN A 333 -20.89 -12.70 -32.03
C GLN A 333 -19.44 -13.16 -31.92
N ALA A 334 -18.60 -12.43 -31.20
CA ALA A 334 -17.23 -12.83 -30.88
C ALA A 334 -17.19 -14.22 -30.22
N CYS A 335 -17.92 -14.43 -29.13
CA CYS A 335 -17.88 -15.69 -28.40
C CYS A 335 -18.61 -16.86 -29.08
N SER A 336 -19.55 -16.59 -29.99
CA SER A 336 -20.20 -17.63 -30.81
C SER A 336 -19.22 -18.35 -31.74
N ASP A 337 -18.15 -17.65 -32.17
CA ASP A 337 -17.08 -18.24 -32.97
C ASP A 337 -16.15 -19.07 -32.08
N LYS A 338 -16.16 -20.39 -32.25
CA LYS A 338 -15.36 -21.34 -31.44
C LYS A 338 -13.85 -21.08 -31.46
N THR A 339 -13.35 -20.36 -32.46
CA THR A 339 -11.92 -20.02 -32.58
C THR A 339 -11.52 -18.82 -31.72
N VAL A 340 -12.48 -18.02 -31.25
CA VAL A 340 -12.24 -16.82 -30.44
C VAL A 340 -12.07 -17.22 -28.97
N VAL A 341 -11.00 -16.78 -28.31
CA VAL A 341 -10.73 -17.00 -26.88
C VAL A 341 -11.27 -15.88 -25.97
N GLY A 342 -11.45 -14.68 -26.52
CA GLY A 342 -11.99 -13.53 -25.81
C GLY A 342 -12.15 -12.32 -26.72
N PHE A 343 -12.63 -11.20 -26.18
CA PHE A 343 -12.85 -9.98 -26.93
C PHE A 343 -12.71 -8.73 -26.06
N MET A 344 -12.66 -7.56 -26.71
CA MET A 344 -12.80 -6.24 -26.08
C MET A 344 -13.87 -5.44 -26.82
N LYS A 345 -14.64 -4.62 -26.08
CA LYS A 345 -15.73 -3.81 -26.64
C LYS A 345 -15.23 -2.53 -27.31
N GLN A 346 -14.35 -2.70 -28.30
CA GLN A 346 -13.84 -1.61 -29.13
C GLN A 346 -13.43 -2.13 -30.51
N ALA A 347 -13.29 -1.23 -31.48
CA ALA A 347 -12.73 -1.57 -32.79
C ALA A 347 -11.28 -2.09 -32.68
N CYS A 348 -10.91 -3.05 -33.53
CA CYS A 348 -9.54 -3.60 -33.52
C CYS A 348 -8.45 -2.57 -33.81
N SER A 349 -8.76 -1.53 -34.61
CA SER A 349 -7.83 -0.43 -34.87
C SER A 349 -7.44 0.33 -33.60
N LYS A 350 -8.36 0.52 -32.65
CA LYS A 350 -8.06 1.14 -31.35
C LYS A 350 -7.16 0.23 -30.50
N TYR A 351 -7.34 -1.10 -30.58
CA TYR A 351 -6.47 -2.04 -29.88
C TYR A 351 -5.04 -2.02 -30.42
N SER A 352 -4.84 -2.07 -31.75
CA SER A 352 -3.49 -2.05 -32.35
C SER A 352 -2.68 -0.80 -31.95
N GLN A 353 -3.34 0.36 -31.87
CA GLN A 353 -2.70 1.61 -31.46
C GLN A 353 -2.10 1.56 -30.05
N ILE A 354 -2.70 0.81 -29.12
CA ILE A 354 -2.19 0.66 -27.74
C ILE A 354 -0.82 -0.08 -27.73
N PHE A 355 -0.62 -1.02 -28.65
CA PHE A 355 0.64 -1.75 -28.78
C PHE A 355 1.69 -0.96 -29.57
N GLU A 356 1.26 -0.19 -30.57
CA GLU A 356 2.18 0.68 -31.30
C GLU A 356 2.71 1.82 -30.43
N SER A 357 1.86 2.41 -29.58
CA SER A 357 2.28 3.51 -28.70
C SER A 357 3.27 3.07 -27.62
N THR A 358 3.17 1.81 -27.15
CA THR A 358 4.14 1.26 -26.19
C THR A 358 5.47 0.86 -26.85
N ALA A 359 5.54 0.76 -28.18
CA ALA A 359 6.75 0.40 -28.91
C ALA A 359 7.58 1.62 -29.40
N VAL A 360 7.06 2.85 -29.34
CA VAL A 360 7.65 4.01 -30.07
C VAL A 360 8.23 5.11 -29.16
N ASP A 361 8.07 5.09 -27.84
CA ASP A 361 8.69 6.09 -26.95
C ASP A 361 10.19 5.85 -26.65
N GLY A 362 10.92 5.46 -27.70
CA GLY A 362 12.38 5.47 -27.77
C GLY A 362 12.96 6.69 -28.50
N GLN A 363 12.22 7.80 -28.63
CA GLN A 363 12.67 8.97 -29.38
C GLN A 363 12.81 10.23 -28.52
N LYS A 364 14.08 10.47 -28.16
CA LYS A 364 14.75 11.76 -27.87
C LYS A 364 13.83 12.99 -27.86
N ASP A 365 13.53 13.49 -26.66
CA ASP A 365 13.54 14.94 -26.48
C ASP A 365 14.33 15.31 -25.24
N GLY A 366 15.25 16.23 -25.43
CA GLY A 366 16.24 16.65 -24.45
C GLY A 366 15.58 17.58 -23.44
N THR A 367 15.30 17.06 -22.26
CA THR A 367 15.10 17.89 -21.07
C THR A 367 15.79 17.20 -19.91
N ASP A 368 16.98 17.71 -19.59
CA ASP A 368 17.71 17.44 -18.37
C ASP A 368 16.84 17.82 -17.15
N ASP A 369 17.00 17.11 -16.04
CA ASP A 369 16.47 17.38 -14.69
C ASP A 369 15.20 16.63 -14.22
N LEU A 370 15.04 15.34 -14.56
CA LEU A 370 14.20 14.43 -13.76
C LEU A 370 14.95 13.12 -13.46
N ALA A 371 15.08 12.83 -12.17
CA ALA A 371 15.97 11.84 -11.58
C ALA A 371 15.71 10.40 -12.04
N ASP A 372 16.79 9.76 -12.49
CA ASP A 372 17.17 8.34 -12.44
C ASP A 372 16.07 7.31 -12.11
N GLN A 373 15.05 7.17 -12.97
CA GLN A 373 14.32 5.91 -13.05
C GLN A 373 15.10 4.95 -13.96
N GLU A 374 15.59 3.86 -13.37
CA GLU A 374 16.31 2.80 -14.08
C GLU A 374 15.33 2.07 -15.02
N VAL A 375 15.23 2.54 -16.27
CA VAL A 375 14.40 1.89 -17.31
C VAL A 375 15.04 0.56 -17.71
N GLN A 376 14.29 -0.53 -17.58
CA GLN A 376 14.72 -1.89 -17.89
C GLN A 376 14.21 -2.34 -19.27
N TYR A 377 15.09 -2.85 -20.11
CA TYR A 377 14.81 -3.33 -21.47
C TYR A 377 14.89 -4.86 -21.53
N GLN A 378 13.97 -5.53 -22.24
CA GLN A 378 14.00 -6.99 -22.42
C GLN A 378 14.73 -7.38 -23.70
N CYS A 379 15.51 -8.47 -23.66
CA CYS A 379 16.12 -9.02 -24.86
C CYS A 379 15.10 -9.77 -25.72
N SER A 380 15.14 -9.58 -27.04
CA SER A 380 14.27 -10.29 -27.99
C SER A 380 14.55 -11.80 -28.03
N LEU A 381 13.52 -12.61 -28.36
CA LEU A 381 13.66 -14.04 -28.61
C LEU A 381 14.62 -14.34 -29.78
N ASN A 382 14.67 -13.44 -30.77
CA ASN A 382 15.60 -13.53 -31.89
C ASN A 382 16.92 -12.86 -31.51
N ARG A 383 17.85 -13.66 -30.98
CA ARG A 383 19.15 -13.17 -30.54
C ARG A 383 20.05 -12.80 -31.72
N PRO A 384 20.82 -11.70 -31.63
CA PRO A 384 21.80 -11.35 -32.66
C PRO A 384 22.88 -12.43 -32.75
N THR A 385 23.43 -12.65 -33.95
CA THR A 385 24.55 -13.60 -34.15
C THR A 385 25.93 -12.94 -34.07
N SER A 386 25.99 -11.61 -34.18
CA SER A 386 27.22 -10.82 -34.07
C SER A 386 26.88 -9.42 -33.57
N CYS A 387 27.79 -8.83 -32.80
CA CYS A 387 27.64 -7.48 -32.26
C CYS A 387 28.77 -6.59 -32.74
N ASP A 388 28.46 -5.30 -32.88
CA ASP A 388 29.44 -4.24 -33.09
C ASP A 388 30.24 -3.98 -31.80
N ASP A 389 31.44 -3.42 -31.94
CA ASP A 389 32.38 -3.09 -30.87
C ASP A 389 32.13 -1.70 -30.26
N ASN A 390 31.05 -1.02 -30.66
CA ASN A 390 30.64 0.25 -30.05
C ASN A 390 30.36 0.07 -28.55
N VAL A 391 31.07 0.81 -27.71
CA VAL A 391 30.98 0.71 -26.25
C VAL A 391 29.89 1.65 -25.73
N ASN A 392 28.78 1.05 -25.30
CA ASN A 392 27.68 1.68 -24.56
C ASN A 392 27.37 0.79 -23.36
N GLU A 393 28.09 0.96 -22.25
CA GLU A 393 28.01 0.04 -21.10
C GLU A 393 26.56 -0.15 -20.61
N VAL A 394 26.19 -1.41 -20.38
CA VAL A 394 24.87 -1.82 -19.87
C VAL A 394 25.03 -2.79 -18.71
N CYS A 395 24.07 -2.77 -17.78
CA CYS A 395 23.94 -3.72 -16.70
C CYS A 395 22.84 -4.73 -17.03
N ALA A 396 23.21 -5.98 -17.26
CA ALA A 396 22.25 -7.02 -17.63
C ALA A 396 21.89 -7.91 -16.43
N SER A 397 20.61 -8.23 -16.32
CA SER A 397 20.08 -9.24 -15.40
C SER A 397 20.07 -10.59 -16.10
N GLN A 398 20.79 -11.56 -15.52
CA GLN A 398 20.92 -12.91 -16.06
C GLN A 398 20.64 -13.97 -14.98
N LYS A 399 20.32 -15.19 -15.40
CA LYS A 399 20.02 -16.31 -14.48
C LYS A 399 21.31 -16.99 -13.99
N CYS A 400 21.68 -16.82 -12.72
CA CYS A 400 22.79 -17.49 -12.06
C CYS A 400 22.29 -18.50 -11.02
N ASN A 401 22.41 -19.81 -11.27
CA ASN A 401 22.13 -20.87 -10.28
C ASN A 401 20.84 -20.64 -9.48
N ASP A 402 19.70 -20.52 -10.19
CA ASP A 402 18.36 -20.22 -9.64
C ASP A 402 18.16 -18.84 -9.00
N THR A 403 19.14 -17.95 -9.09
CA THR A 403 19.02 -16.53 -8.67
C THR A 403 19.24 -15.59 -9.86
N ILE A 404 18.77 -14.34 -9.74
CA ILE A 404 19.06 -13.29 -10.73
C ILE A 404 20.32 -12.56 -10.30
N CYS A 405 21.32 -12.52 -11.17
CA CYS A 405 22.57 -11.79 -10.95
C CYS A 405 22.71 -10.66 -11.98
N LYS A 406 23.40 -9.59 -11.60
CA LYS A 406 23.73 -8.46 -12.48
C LYS A 406 25.14 -8.65 -13.07
N LYS A 407 25.31 -8.48 -14.39
CA LYS A 407 26.60 -8.54 -15.09
C LYS A 407 26.72 -7.38 -16.08
N GLU A 408 27.90 -6.77 -16.13
CA GLU A 408 28.18 -5.66 -17.05
C GLU A 408 28.59 -6.17 -18.43
N TYR A 409 28.09 -5.51 -19.47
CA TYR A 409 28.45 -5.76 -20.88
C TYR A 409 28.84 -4.45 -21.55
N SER A 410 29.68 -4.52 -22.59
CA SER A 410 30.14 -3.32 -23.30
C SER A 410 29.03 -2.67 -24.12
N ASN A 411 28.00 -3.40 -24.54
CA ASN A 411 26.81 -2.85 -25.18
C ASN A 411 25.59 -3.77 -25.05
N GLU A 412 24.42 -3.21 -25.38
CA GLU A 412 23.12 -3.89 -25.41
C GLU A 412 23.10 -5.14 -26.29
N CYS A 413 23.78 -5.13 -27.43
CA CYS A 413 23.88 -6.30 -28.30
C CYS A 413 24.64 -7.43 -27.59
N GLN A 414 25.80 -7.14 -26.98
CA GLN A 414 26.57 -8.13 -26.25
C GLN A 414 25.82 -8.69 -25.04
N ALA A 415 25.04 -7.85 -24.34
CA ALA A 415 24.16 -8.32 -23.28
C ALA A 415 23.13 -9.33 -23.78
N CYS A 416 22.44 -9.04 -24.90
CA CYS A 416 21.44 -9.94 -25.47
C CYS A 416 22.00 -11.13 -26.28
N LEU A 417 23.27 -11.07 -26.67
CA LEU A 417 24.01 -12.18 -27.26
C LEU A 417 24.21 -13.32 -26.24
N ASP A 418 24.38 -12.98 -24.96
CA ASP A 418 24.51 -13.96 -23.88
C ASP A 418 23.17 -14.64 -23.58
N SER A 419 23.03 -15.87 -24.09
CA SER A 419 22.53 -17.02 -23.32
C SER A 419 21.52 -16.73 -22.20
N ASP A 420 22.08 -16.30 -21.09
CA ASP A 420 21.42 -16.32 -19.80
C ASP A 420 20.81 -14.96 -19.43
N THR A 421 21.06 -13.93 -20.24
CA THR A 421 20.50 -12.58 -20.07
C THR A 421 19.03 -12.55 -20.42
N THR A 422 18.20 -12.02 -19.52
CA THR A 422 16.76 -11.79 -19.74
C THR A 422 16.45 -10.33 -20.05
N SER A 423 17.20 -9.41 -19.44
CA SER A 423 16.96 -7.97 -19.55
C SER A 423 18.21 -7.16 -19.22
N TYR A 424 18.23 -5.88 -19.58
CA TYR A 424 19.34 -4.96 -19.29
C TYR A 424 18.85 -3.54 -18.98
N SER A 425 19.64 -2.77 -18.24
CA SER A 425 19.49 -1.32 -18.06
C SER A 425 20.73 -0.61 -18.61
N LYS A 426 20.58 0.66 -18.99
CA LYS A 426 21.70 1.47 -19.50
C LYS A 426 22.58 1.94 -18.33
N GLY A 427 23.90 1.85 -18.51
CA GLY A 427 24.87 2.23 -17.48
C GLY A 427 25.55 1.04 -16.81
N LYS A 428 26.43 1.34 -15.85
CA LYS A 428 27.15 0.33 -15.06
C LYS A 428 26.22 -0.33 -14.06
N CYS A 429 26.57 -1.55 -13.64
CA CYS A 429 25.84 -2.17 -12.56
C CYS A 429 26.16 -1.42 -11.27
N ASP A 430 25.15 -0.80 -10.66
CA ASP A 430 25.29 -0.27 -9.31
C ASP A 430 25.83 -1.39 -8.43
N ALA A 431 27.07 -1.22 -7.96
CA ALA A 431 27.69 -2.12 -7.02
C ALA A 431 26.80 -2.06 -5.79
N ALA A 432 25.94 -3.07 -5.64
CA ALA A 432 24.85 -3.11 -4.68
C ALA A 432 25.31 -2.46 -3.39
N SER A 433 24.88 -1.22 -3.17
CA SER A 433 25.24 -0.48 -1.96
C SER A 433 24.55 -1.26 -0.86
N SER A 434 25.33 -2.11 -0.18
CA SER A 434 24.80 -3.00 0.84
C SER A 434 24.09 -2.12 1.86
N GLY A 435 22.75 -2.19 1.91
CA GLY A 435 21.87 -1.36 2.74
C GLY A 435 22.13 -1.47 4.25
N VAL A 436 23.18 -2.18 4.64
CA VAL A 436 23.71 -2.29 6.01
C VAL A 436 24.22 -0.95 6.55
N LEU A 437 24.70 -0.03 5.72
CA LEU A 437 25.27 1.24 6.20
C LEU A 437 24.22 2.29 6.61
N LEU A 438 23.03 2.30 6.00
CA LEU A 438 21.96 3.24 6.35
C LEU A 438 21.24 2.87 7.66
N GLY A 439 21.13 1.58 7.96
CA GLY A 439 20.53 1.11 9.23
C GLY A 439 21.36 1.49 10.47
N VAL A 440 22.69 1.53 10.36
CA VAL A 440 23.56 1.84 11.51
C VAL A 440 23.57 3.35 11.82
N ALA A 441 23.46 4.21 10.81
CA ALA A 441 23.42 5.66 11.01
C ALA A 441 22.13 6.13 11.71
N PHE A 442 20.99 5.52 11.36
CA PHE A 442 19.70 5.81 12.01
C PHE A 442 19.66 5.38 13.48
N ILE A 443 20.27 4.24 13.81
CA ILE A 443 20.34 3.77 15.19
C ILE A 443 21.20 4.72 16.03
N ILE A 444 22.33 5.21 15.51
CA ILE A 444 23.20 6.14 16.26
C ILE A 444 22.51 7.49 16.52
N HIS A 445 21.67 7.99 15.60
CA HIS A 445 20.92 9.24 15.81
C HIS A 445 19.75 9.11 16.79
N LEU A 446 19.22 7.91 17.02
CA LEU A 446 18.20 7.66 18.04
C LEU A 446 18.76 7.51 19.46
N PHE A 447 20.07 7.27 19.60
CA PHE A 447 20.76 7.14 20.89
C PHE A 447 21.45 8.42 21.37
N ILE A 448 21.61 9.43 20.50
CA ILE A 448 22.05 10.80 20.86
C ILE A 448 20.80 11.63 21.15
#